data_AF-A0A9D9ZV18-F1
#
_entry.id   AF-A0A9D9ZV18-F1
#
_cell.length_a   1.000
_cell.length_b   1.000
_cell.length_c   1.000
_cell.angle_alpha   90.00
_cell.angle_beta   90.00
_cell.angle_gamma   90.00
#
_symmetry.space_group_name_H-M   'P 1'
#
loop_
_entity.id
_entity.type
_entity.pdbx_description
1 polymer ?
#
loop_
_entity_poly.entity_id
_entity_poly.type
_entity_poly.pdbx_seq_one_letter_code
_entity_poly.pdbx_strand_id
1 'polypeptide(L)'
;IRKLFLQTPAFIGRYFWQENPLGDMDSYEREVDDKHAARMQQSSETWQTITQGHSDDATLLTVLLCVATGAKPSALLSESAAKTVVRKIRKAVLDGQAGADSAKVSQFLEEHAPPAYQAAFGKLWQEFLNDALPTLKSDFDYDMHDGMAHLRLHCHIK
;
A
#
# COMPACT_ATOMS: atom_id res chain seq x y z
N ILE A 1 1.42 65.45 -60.62
CA ILE A 1 0.46 64.39 -61.03
C ILE A 1 1.17 63.04 -60.94
N ARG A 2 0.57 62.09 -60.19
CA ARG A 2 0.74 60.62 -60.16
C ARG A 2 1.97 59.96 -59.49
N LYS A 3 1.61 59.25 -58.41
CA LYS A 3 2.20 58.11 -57.69
C LYS A 3 2.94 57.10 -58.58
N LEU A 4 3.92 56.38 -58.03
CA LEU A 4 3.77 54.94 -57.74
C LEU A 4 5.00 54.40 -56.99
N PHE A 5 4.68 53.71 -55.89
CA PHE A 5 5.49 52.80 -55.08
C PHE A 5 6.66 52.13 -55.81
N LEU A 6 7.78 51.97 -55.10
CA LEU A 6 8.49 50.69 -54.93
C LEU A 6 9.54 50.86 -53.81
N GLN A 7 9.08 51.25 -52.61
CA GLN A 7 9.79 50.87 -51.38
C GLN A 7 9.39 49.42 -51.14
N THR A 8 10.24 48.47 -51.50
CA THR A 8 10.03 47.06 -51.23
C THR A 8 10.13 46.84 -49.72
N PRO A 9 9.07 46.48 -48.98
CA PRO A 9 9.23 45.89 -47.67
C PRO A 9 9.38 44.38 -47.90
N ALA A 10 10.46 43.98 -48.56
CA ALA A 10 10.87 42.59 -48.50
C ALA A 10 11.35 42.36 -47.07
N PHE A 11 10.75 41.39 -46.38
CA PHE A 11 10.98 41.05 -44.97
C PHE A 11 10.34 41.98 -43.92
N ILE A 12 9.01 41.98 -43.87
CA ILE A 12 8.35 41.89 -42.56
C ILE A 12 7.83 40.45 -42.44
N GLY A 13 8.77 39.54 -42.20
CA GLY A 13 8.44 38.18 -41.79
C GLY A 13 7.69 38.27 -40.48
N ARG A 14 6.38 38.05 -40.53
CA ARG A 14 5.57 37.88 -39.33
C ARG A 14 6.05 36.58 -38.68
N TYR A 15 6.99 36.68 -37.75
CA TYR A 15 7.29 35.59 -36.83
C TYR A 15 6.06 35.43 -35.93
N PHE A 16 5.15 34.55 -36.34
CA PHE A 16 4.16 34.03 -35.43
C PHE A 16 4.89 32.98 -34.58
N TRP A 17 5.03 33.23 -33.28
CA TRP A 17 5.26 32.16 -32.33
C TRP A 17 4.01 31.29 -32.38
N GLN A 18 4.07 30.21 -33.15
CA GLN A 18 3.05 29.19 -33.11
C GLN A 18 3.29 28.46 -31.78
N GLU A 19 2.63 28.93 -30.73
CA GLU A 19 2.45 28.11 -29.53
C GLU A 19 1.88 26.78 -30.03
N ASN A 20 2.62 25.70 -29.78
CA ASN A 20 2.19 24.36 -30.14
C ASN A 20 1.53 23.77 -28.89
N PRO A 21 0.22 24.00 -28.66
CA PRO A 21 -0.46 23.51 -27.47
C PRO A 21 -0.42 21.98 -27.35
N LEU A 22 -0.17 21.27 -28.46
CA LEU A 22 0.01 19.82 -28.47
C LEU A 22 1.37 19.40 -27.90
N GLY A 23 2.43 20.20 -28.10
CA GLY A 23 3.75 19.91 -27.54
C GLY A 23 3.79 20.01 -26.02
N ASP A 24 3.05 20.98 -25.46
CA ASP A 24 2.87 21.12 -24.02
C ASP A 24 2.07 19.91 -23.48
N MET A 25 0.98 19.53 -24.14
CA MET A 25 0.16 18.37 -23.76
C MET A 25 0.96 17.05 -23.74
N ASP A 26 1.77 16.77 -24.77
CA ASP A 26 2.64 15.59 -24.82
C ASP A 26 3.68 15.57 -23.68
N SER A 27 4.20 16.75 -23.30
CA SER A 27 5.14 16.87 -22.18
C SER A 27 4.47 16.63 -20.83
N TYR A 28 3.24 17.10 -20.65
CA TYR A 28 2.45 16.83 -19.46
C TYR A 28 2.08 15.35 -19.34
N GLU A 29 1.66 14.70 -20.43
CA GLU A 29 1.37 13.26 -20.43
C GLU A 29 2.61 12.45 -20.04
N ARG A 30 3.78 12.75 -20.62
CA ARG A 30 5.03 12.09 -20.24
C ARG A 30 5.41 12.34 -18.78
N GLU A 31 5.29 13.58 -18.29
CA GLU A 31 5.57 13.88 -16.88
C GLU A 31 4.62 13.14 -15.93
N VAL A 32 3.36 13.00 -16.31
CA VAL A 32 2.36 12.26 -15.53
C VAL A 32 2.73 10.78 -15.50
N ASP A 33 3.10 10.20 -16.65
CA ASP A 33 3.56 8.81 -16.75
C ASP A 33 4.83 8.55 -15.93
N ASP A 34 5.81 9.46 -16.00
CA ASP A 34 7.05 9.37 -15.22
C ASP A 34 6.77 9.45 -13.70
N LYS A 35 5.86 10.34 -13.28
CA LYS A 35 5.42 10.44 -11.88
C LYS A 35 4.69 9.17 -11.41
N HIS A 36 3.86 8.57 -12.26
CA HIS A 36 3.18 7.31 -11.95
C HIS A 36 4.18 6.15 -11.81
N ALA A 37 5.14 6.04 -12.72
CA ALA A 37 6.19 5.03 -12.65
C ALA A 37 7.03 5.18 -11.37
N ALA A 38 7.42 6.41 -11.02
CA ALA A 38 8.16 6.68 -9.79
C ALA A 38 7.36 6.31 -8.52
N ARG A 39 6.06 6.62 -8.47
CA ARG A 39 5.18 6.22 -7.35
C ARG A 39 5.09 4.70 -7.23
N MET A 40 4.89 3.99 -8.34
CA MET A 40 4.80 2.53 -8.34
C MET A 40 6.11 1.89 -7.84
N GLN A 41 7.25 2.45 -8.23
CA GLN A 41 8.55 1.98 -7.75
C GLN A 41 8.74 2.23 -6.25
N GLN A 42 8.37 3.41 -5.74
CA GLN A 42 8.41 3.72 -4.30
C GLN A 42 7.51 2.78 -3.48
N SER A 43 6.31 2.45 -3.96
CA SER A 43 5.42 1.49 -3.31
C SER A 43 6.07 0.11 -3.22
N SER A 44 6.68 -0.36 -4.32
CA SER A 44 7.40 -1.64 -4.35
C SER A 44 8.61 -1.67 -3.42
N GLU A 45 9.41 -0.61 -3.36
CA GLU A 45 10.56 -0.50 -2.45
C GLU A 45 10.13 -0.48 -0.99
N THR A 46 9.03 0.23 -0.68
CA THR A 46 8.44 0.26 0.66
C THR A 46 7.95 -1.13 1.06
N TRP A 47 7.26 -1.83 0.16
CA TRP A 47 6.82 -3.21 0.39
C TRP A 47 8.00 -4.16 0.66
N GLN A 48 9.04 -4.10 -0.17
CA GLN A 48 10.26 -4.90 0.03
C GLN A 48 10.95 -4.59 1.36
N THR A 49 10.94 -3.32 1.77
CA THR A 49 11.51 -2.90 3.06
C THR A 49 10.71 -3.46 4.24
N ILE A 50 9.37 -3.40 4.18
CA ILE A 50 8.48 -3.88 5.25
C ILE A 50 8.55 -5.40 5.37
N THR A 51 8.53 -6.10 4.23
CA THR A 51 8.64 -7.55 4.17
C THR A 51 10.07 -8.07 4.35
N GLN A 52 11.07 -7.16 4.40
CA GLN A 52 12.50 -7.48 4.45
C GLN A 52 12.94 -8.39 3.29
N GLY A 53 12.28 -8.29 2.14
CA GLY A 53 12.52 -9.14 0.97
C GLY A 53 11.99 -10.57 1.09
N HIS A 54 11.32 -10.92 2.20
CA HIS A 54 10.68 -12.20 2.36
C HIS A 54 9.29 -12.22 1.73
N SER A 55 8.95 -13.32 1.06
CA SER A 55 7.67 -13.51 0.39
C SER A 55 6.91 -14.73 0.90
N ASP A 56 7.30 -15.26 2.06
CA ASP A 56 6.61 -16.38 2.70
C ASP A 56 5.34 -15.92 3.41
N ASP A 57 4.38 -16.84 3.51
CA ASP A 57 3.07 -16.57 4.08
C ASP A 57 3.15 -16.06 5.52
N ALA A 58 4.10 -16.56 6.32
CA ALA A 58 4.22 -16.17 7.72
C ALA A 58 4.68 -14.72 7.88
N THR A 59 5.66 -14.27 7.08
CA THR A 59 6.06 -12.86 7.04
C THR A 59 4.90 -11.96 6.63
N LEU A 60 4.16 -12.35 5.58
CA LEU A 60 3.02 -11.59 5.09
C LEU A 60 1.93 -11.47 6.16
N LEU A 61 1.52 -12.59 6.76
CA LEU A 61 0.52 -12.60 7.83
C LEU A 61 0.95 -11.74 9.02
N THR A 62 2.24 -11.78 9.39
CA THR A 62 2.79 -10.95 10.48
C THR A 62 2.60 -9.46 10.19
N VAL A 63 2.94 -9.02 8.98
CA VAL A 63 2.78 -7.62 8.54
C VAL A 63 1.31 -7.21 8.50
N LEU A 64 0.44 -8.02 7.89
CA LEU A 64 -0.98 -7.73 7.75
C LEU A 64 -1.67 -7.68 9.12
N LEU A 65 -1.28 -8.54 10.05
CA LEU A 65 -1.78 -8.54 11.42
C LEU A 65 -1.37 -7.27 12.18
N CYS A 66 -0.14 -6.77 11.98
CA CYS A 66 0.26 -5.47 12.51
C CYS A 66 -0.62 -4.35 11.97
N VAL A 67 -0.88 -4.32 10.66
CA VAL A 67 -1.74 -3.31 10.02
C VAL A 67 -3.17 -3.38 10.55
N ALA A 68 -3.76 -4.58 10.61
CA ALA A 68 -5.12 -4.81 11.07
C ALA A 68 -5.36 -4.35 12.52
N THR A 69 -4.31 -4.40 13.35
CA THR A 69 -4.35 -3.96 14.76
C THR A 69 -3.81 -2.53 14.97
N GLY A 70 -3.48 -1.83 13.89
CA GLY A 70 -2.91 -0.47 13.94
C GLY A 70 -1.56 -0.41 14.66
N ALA A 71 -0.79 -1.49 14.64
CA ALA A 71 0.62 -1.50 15.02
C ALA A 71 1.49 -1.11 13.81
N LYS A 72 2.75 -0.72 14.06
CA LYS A 72 3.71 -0.48 12.98
C LYS A 72 3.93 -1.78 12.18
N PRO A 73 3.82 -1.77 10.84
CA PRO A 73 4.09 -2.93 10.01
C PRO A 73 5.49 -3.48 10.26
N SER A 74 5.61 -4.77 10.54
CA SER A 74 6.88 -5.43 10.80
C SER A 74 6.82 -6.88 10.32
N ALA A 75 7.85 -7.34 9.61
CA ALA A 75 8.02 -8.74 9.22
C ALA A 75 8.28 -9.69 10.41
N LEU A 76 8.62 -9.14 11.57
CA LEU A 76 8.96 -9.88 12.79
C LEU A 76 8.26 -9.25 14.00
N LEU A 77 7.57 -10.05 14.80
CA LEU A 77 6.98 -9.63 16.06
C LEU A 77 7.82 -10.12 17.24
N SER A 78 8.03 -9.28 18.25
CA SER A 78 8.48 -9.79 19.55
C SER A 78 7.32 -10.47 20.27
N GLU A 79 7.61 -11.39 21.20
CA GLU A 79 6.56 -12.01 22.02
C GLU A 79 5.68 -10.98 22.75
N SER A 80 6.27 -9.87 23.22
CA SER A 80 5.54 -8.76 23.85
C SER A 80 4.62 -8.01 22.88
N ALA A 81 5.06 -7.81 21.63
CA ALA A 81 4.25 -7.19 20.59
C ALA A 81 3.09 -8.10 20.18
N ALA A 82 3.35 -9.42 20.02
CA ALA A 82 2.31 -10.41 19.74
C ALA A 82 1.23 -10.45 20.85
N LYS A 83 1.62 -10.46 22.13
CA LYS A 83 0.65 -10.35 23.24
C LYS A 83 -0.17 -9.06 23.18
N THR A 84 0.46 -7.96 22.76
CA THR A 84 -0.22 -6.66 22.58
C THR A 84 -1.23 -6.71 21.44
N VAL A 85 -0.90 -7.38 20.33
CA VAL A 85 -1.81 -7.63 19.20
C VAL A 85 -3.04 -8.42 19.66
N VAL A 86 -2.85 -9.53 20.38
CA VAL A 86 -3.96 -10.33 20.93
C VAL A 86 -4.87 -9.47 21.83
N ARG A 87 -4.29 -8.68 22.74
CA ARG A 87 -5.05 -7.77 23.61
C ARG A 87 -5.84 -6.72 22.81
N LYS A 88 -5.25 -6.15 21.76
CA LYS A 88 -5.93 -5.18 20.89
C LYS A 88 -7.11 -5.82 20.17
N ILE A 89 -6.95 -7.05 19.67
CA ILE A 89 -8.03 -7.80 19.00
C ILE A 89 -9.18 -8.04 19.98
N ARG A 90 -8.90 -8.57 21.18
CA ARG A 90 -9.94 -8.80 22.21
C ARG A 90 -10.63 -7.50 22.63
N LYS A 91 -9.87 -6.43 22.85
CA LYS A 91 -10.42 -5.11 23.16
C LYS A 91 -11.36 -4.61 22.07
N ALA A 92 -10.94 -4.68 20.80
CA ALA A 92 -11.79 -4.24 19.69
C ALA A 92 -13.09 -5.05 19.60
N VAL A 93 -13.08 -6.34 19.96
CA VAL A 93 -14.30 -7.16 20.06
C VAL A 93 -15.21 -6.70 21.19
N LEU A 94 -14.66 -6.38 22.36
CA LEU A 94 -15.41 -5.82 23.48
C LEU A 94 -16.06 -4.48 23.11
N ASP A 95 -15.38 -3.68 22.28
CA ASP A 95 -15.89 -2.42 21.73
C ASP A 95 -16.94 -2.62 20.60
N GLY A 96 -17.33 -3.87 20.30
CA GLY A 96 -18.34 -4.23 19.30
C GLY A 96 -17.81 -4.34 17.87
N GLN A 97 -16.49 -4.34 17.66
CA GLN A 97 -15.87 -4.46 16.35
C GLN A 97 -15.51 -5.91 16.00
N ALA A 98 -15.14 -6.16 14.74
CA ALA A 98 -14.75 -7.47 14.25
C ALA A 98 -13.41 -8.00 14.83
N GLY A 99 -12.70 -7.24 15.67
CA GLY A 99 -11.43 -7.62 16.29
C GLY A 99 -10.18 -7.34 15.42
N ALA A 100 -10.26 -7.61 14.12
CA ALA A 100 -9.24 -7.27 13.14
C ALA A 100 -9.83 -6.42 12.01
N ASP A 101 -9.22 -5.27 11.74
CA ASP A 101 -9.72 -4.31 10.75
C ASP A 101 -9.25 -4.70 9.34
N SER A 102 -10.04 -5.51 8.65
CA SER A 102 -9.72 -5.96 7.29
C SER A 102 -9.73 -4.83 6.26
N ALA A 103 -10.43 -3.73 6.51
CA ALA A 103 -10.45 -2.59 5.60
C ALA A 103 -9.07 -1.91 5.53
N LYS A 104 -8.41 -1.77 6.69
CA LYS A 104 -7.02 -1.27 6.74
C LYS A 104 -6.04 -2.17 6.00
N VAL A 105 -6.26 -3.48 6.05
CA VAL A 105 -5.42 -4.46 5.34
C VAL A 105 -5.61 -4.31 3.83
N SER A 106 -6.85 -4.21 3.34
CA SER A 106 -7.11 -3.98 1.91
C SER A 106 -6.49 -2.68 1.42
N GLN A 107 -6.65 -1.58 2.16
CA GLN A 107 -6.04 -0.30 1.80
C GLN A 107 -4.51 -0.39 1.76
N PHE A 108 -3.90 -1.04 2.74
CA PHE A 108 -2.45 -1.23 2.78
C PHE A 108 -1.93 -2.06 1.59
N LEU A 109 -2.67 -3.11 1.22
CA LEU A 109 -2.35 -3.92 0.04
C LEU A 109 -2.46 -3.12 -1.26
N GLU A 110 -3.50 -2.30 -1.40
CA GLU A 110 -3.69 -1.43 -2.58
C GLU A 110 -2.57 -0.38 -2.71
N GLU A 111 -2.12 0.18 -1.58
CA GLU A 111 -1.11 1.25 -1.57
C GLU A 111 0.33 0.74 -1.77
N HIS A 112 0.66 -0.43 -1.24
CA HIS A 112 2.05 -0.90 -1.17
C HIS A 112 2.31 -2.22 -1.89
N ALA A 113 1.36 -3.17 -1.89
CA ALA A 113 1.63 -4.49 -2.45
C ALA A 113 1.64 -4.46 -3.99
N PRO A 114 2.48 -5.28 -4.64
CA PRO A 114 2.47 -5.38 -6.09
C PRO A 114 1.09 -5.82 -6.63
N PRO A 115 0.55 -5.16 -7.67
CA PRO A 115 -0.83 -5.35 -8.12
C PRO A 115 -1.14 -6.79 -8.53
N ALA A 116 -0.15 -7.52 -9.05
CA ALA A 116 -0.29 -8.92 -9.45
C ALA A 116 -0.63 -9.85 -8.28
N TYR A 117 -0.24 -9.50 -7.05
CA TYR A 117 -0.38 -10.38 -5.88
C TYR A 117 -1.41 -9.88 -4.85
N GLN A 118 -1.95 -8.68 -5.01
CA GLN A 118 -2.93 -8.08 -4.07
C GLN A 118 -4.12 -9.02 -3.79
N ALA A 119 -4.71 -9.61 -4.83
CA ALA A 119 -5.84 -10.53 -4.68
C ALA A 119 -5.46 -11.82 -3.94
N ALA A 120 -4.27 -12.36 -4.19
CA ALA A 120 -3.76 -13.55 -3.51
C ALA A 120 -3.50 -13.28 -2.03
N PHE A 121 -2.87 -12.15 -1.70
CA PHE A 121 -2.64 -11.74 -0.31
C PHE A 121 -3.94 -11.46 0.43
N GLY A 122 -4.93 -10.86 -0.23
CA GLY A 122 -6.26 -10.67 0.33
C GLY A 122 -6.94 -12.00 0.67
N LYS A 123 -6.84 -12.99 -0.22
CA LYS A 123 -7.39 -14.33 0.03
C LYS A 123 -6.70 -15.02 1.21
N LEU A 124 -5.37 -15.02 1.21
CA LEU A 124 -4.55 -15.58 2.29
C LEU A 124 -4.89 -14.94 3.65
N TRP A 125 -5.11 -13.62 3.68
CA TRP A 125 -5.55 -12.92 4.88
C TRP A 125 -6.94 -13.40 5.38
N GLN A 126 -7.90 -13.56 4.47
CA GLN A 126 -9.23 -14.04 4.84
C GLN A 126 -9.21 -15.48 5.36
N GLU A 127 -8.42 -16.36 4.75
CA GLU A 127 -8.23 -17.74 5.20
C GLU A 127 -7.64 -17.77 6.61
N PHE A 128 -6.59 -17.00 6.86
CA PHE A 128 -6.00 -16.87 8.19
C PHE A 128 -7.00 -16.34 9.23
N LEU A 129 -7.79 -15.31 8.89
CA LEU A 129 -8.80 -14.80 9.81
C LEU A 129 -9.85 -15.86 10.14
N ASN A 130 -10.34 -16.63 9.16
CA ASN A 130 -11.34 -17.65 9.43
C ASN A 130 -10.84 -18.72 10.42
N ASP A 131 -9.56 -19.09 10.35
CA ASP A 131 -8.94 -20.08 11.23
C ASP A 131 -8.53 -19.50 12.60
N ALA A 132 -7.79 -18.40 12.60
CA ALA A 132 -7.11 -17.89 13.79
C ALA A 132 -7.98 -17.00 14.67
N LEU A 133 -8.89 -16.24 14.07
CA LEU A 133 -9.67 -15.21 14.78
C LEU A 133 -10.58 -15.79 15.88
N PRO A 134 -11.26 -16.93 15.73
CA PRO A 134 -12.03 -17.55 16.82
C PRO A 134 -11.19 -17.77 18.09
N THR A 135 -9.98 -18.30 17.92
CA THR A 135 -9.03 -18.55 19.01
C THR A 135 -8.51 -17.24 19.60
N LEU A 136 -8.16 -16.26 18.76
CA LEU A 136 -7.65 -14.97 19.20
C LEU A 136 -8.68 -14.14 19.98
N LYS A 137 -9.97 -14.27 19.62
CA LYS A 137 -11.09 -13.61 20.29
C LYS A 137 -11.54 -14.30 21.57
N SER A 138 -11.12 -15.54 21.81
CA SER A 138 -11.58 -16.30 22.97
C SER A 138 -11.17 -15.61 24.27
N ASP A 139 -12.16 -15.23 25.08
CA ASP A 139 -11.97 -14.66 26.41
C ASP A 139 -11.69 -15.74 27.48
N PHE A 140 -11.86 -17.02 27.13
CA PHE A 140 -11.60 -18.16 28.03
C PHE A 140 -10.09 -18.45 28.19
N ASP A 141 -9.25 -17.88 27.33
CA ASP A 141 -7.80 -18.03 27.38
C ASP A 141 -7.17 -16.86 28.17
N TYR A 142 -7.27 -16.96 29.50
CA TYR A 142 -6.84 -15.93 30.45
C TYR A 142 -5.35 -15.58 30.35
N ASP A 143 -4.50 -16.59 30.10
CA ASP A 143 -3.05 -16.43 29.98
C ASP A 143 -2.58 -16.20 28.53
N MET A 144 -3.52 -16.13 27.58
CA MET A 144 -3.26 -15.95 26.14
C MET A 144 -2.41 -17.09 25.53
N HIS A 145 -2.43 -18.29 26.12
CA HIS A 145 -1.63 -19.42 25.68
C HIS A 145 -2.05 -19.91 24.30
N ASP A 146 -3.35 -20.11 24.09
CA ASP A 146 -3.88 -20.62 22.84
C ASP A 146 -3.73 -19.59 21.72
N GLY A 147 -4.04 -18.32 22.02
CA GLY A 147 -3.84 -17.21 21.08
C GLY A 147 -2.37 -17.08 20.66
N MET A 148 -1.44 -17.18 21.62
CA MET A 148 -0.01 -17.09 21.31
C MET A 148 0.53 -18.33 20.59
N ALA A 149 0.02 -19.53 20.88
CA ALA A 149 0.38 -20.75 20.15
C ALA A 149 -0.04 -20.65 18.68
N HIS A 150 -1.24 -20.14 18.42
CA HIS A 150 -1.74 -19.93 17.07
C HIS A 150 -0.92 -18.88 16.30
N LEU A 151 -0.51 -17.79 16.95
CA LEU A 151 0.38 -16.81 16.31
C LEU A 151 1.79 -17.37 16.04
N ARG A 152 2.33 -18.23 16.91
CA ARG A 152 3.64 -18.88 16.66
C ARG A 152 3.62 -19.84 15.48
N LEU A 153 2.46 -20.41 15.15
CA LEU A 153 2.30 -21.32 14.02
C LEU A 153 2.26 -20.58 12.67
N HIS A 154 1.62 -19.41 12.63
CA HIS A 154 1.34 -18.70 11.39
C HIS A 154 2.11 -17.38 11.22
N CYS A 155 2.79 -16.88 12.25
CA CYS A 155 3.51 -15.61 12.20
C CYS A 155 4.94 -15.78 12.71
N HIS A 156 5.82 -14.89 12.25
CA HIS A 156 7.20 -14.83 12.71
C HIS A 156 7.32 -14.10 14.05
N ILE A 157 7.46 -14.89 15.12
CA ILE A 157 7.65 -14.39 16.48
C ILE A 157 9.08 -14.69 16.96
N LYS A 158 9.75 -13.67 17.51
CA LYS A 158 11.05 -13.76 18.17
C LYS A 158 10.95 -13.61 19.68
#